data_AF-A0ABD4T531-F1
#
_entry.id   AF-A0ABD4T531-F1
#
_cell.length_a   1.000
_cell.length_b   1.000
_cell.length_c   1.000
_cell.angle_alpha   90.00
_cell.angle_beta   90.00
_cell.angle_gamma   90.00
#
_symmetry.space_group_name_H-M   'P 1'
#
loop_
_entity.id
_entity.type
_entity.pdbx_description
1 polymer ?
#
loop_
_entity_poly.entity_id
_entity_poly.type
_entity_poly.pdbx_seq_one_letter_code
_entity_poly.pdbx_strand_id
1 'polypeptide(L)'
;MAKARARHILVPTLEACEDLKAQIEGGADFAEIAKAHSQCPSGRRGGDLGEFGPGQMVPEFDQVVFSADVGTLQGPVKTQFGYHLLEVTNRS
;
A
#
# COMPACT_ATOMS: atom_id res chain seq x y z
N MET A 1 20.03 -7.73 -7.00
CA MET A 1 19.66 -6.62 -6.10
C MET A 1 18.22 -6.85 -5.74
N ALA A 2 17.89 -6.92 -4.45
CA ALA A 2 16.52 -7.16 -4.05
C ALA A 2 15.63 -5.99 -4.50
N LYS A 3 14.61 -6.27 -5.31
CA LYS A 3 13.60 -5.30 -5.74
C LYS A 3 12.25 -5.79 -5.26
N ALA A 4 11.41 -4.85 -4.86
CA ALA A 4 10.03 -5.16 -4.54
C ALA A 4 9.11 -4.27 -5.36
N ARG A 5 8.00 -4.84 -5.77
CA ARG A 5 6.88 -4.12 -6.36
C ARG A 5 5.75 -4.15 -5.38
N ALA A 6 5.22 -2.97 -5.06
CA ALA A 6 4.07 -2.85 -4.19
C ALA A 6 3.15 -1.73 -4.68
N ARG A 7 1.90 -1.82 -4.24
CA ARG A 7 0.91 -0.76 -4.38
C ARG A 7 0.48 -0.26 -3.02
N HIS A 8 0.08 1.00 -2.94
CA HIS A 8 -0.33 1.61 -1.67
C HIS A 8 -1.53 2.55 -1.79
N ILE A 9 -2.26 2.71 -0.69
CA ILE A 9 -3.37 3.65 -0.56
C ILE A 9 -3.06 4.54 0.64
N LEU A 10 -2.97 5.85 0.40
CA LEU A 10 -2.82 6.84 1.47
C LEU A 10 -4.19 7.43 1.81
N VAL A 11 -4.63 7.26 3.04
CA VAL A 11 -5.85 7.88 3.58
C VAL A 11 -5.53 8.72 4.82
N PRO A 12 -6.32 9.79 5.09
CA PRO A 12 -6.01 10.70 6.19
C PRO A 12 -6.45 10.15 7.55
N THR A 13 -7.45 9.28 7.57
CA THR A 13 -8.09 8.75 8.79
C THR A 13 -7.91 7.24 8.91
N LEU A 14 -7.81 6.77 10.17
CA LEU A 14 -7.73 5.35 10.47
C LEU A 14 -9.01 4.63 10.05
N GLU A 15 -10.18 5.22 10.34
CA GLU A 15 -11.49 4.66 10.00
C GLU A 15 -11.62 4.38 8.50
N ALA A 16 -11.21 5.33 7.64
CA ALA A 16 -11.21 5.08 6.21
C ALA A 16 -10.26 3.94 5.84
N CYS A 17 -9.10 3.87 6.48
CA CYS A 17 -8.13 2.79 6.23
C CYS A 17 -8.69 1.42 6.60
N GLU A 18 -9.33 1.30 7.75
CA GLU A 18 -9.93 0.05 8.23
C GLU A 18 -11.14 -0.36 7.38
N ASP A 19 -11.98 0.59 6.98
CA ASP A 19 -13.11 0.33 6.09
C ASP A 19 -12.63 -0.20 4.73
N LEU A 20 -11.64 0.48 4.12
CA LEU A 20 -11.06 0.04 2.85
C LEU A 20 -10.40 -1.33 2.96
N LYS A 21 -9.69 -1.58 4.08
CA LYS A 21 -9.11 -2.89 4.37
C LYS A 21 -10.20 -3.97 4.40
N ALA A 22 -11.28 -3.75 5.14
CA ALA A 22 -12.40 -4.69 5.21
C ALA A 22 -13.04 -4.94 3.85
N GLN A 23 -13.17 -3.91 3.00
CA GLN A 23 -13.67 -4.06 1.64
C GLN A 23 -12.72 -4.92 0.78
N ILE A 24 -11.42 -4.69 0.85
CA ILE A 24 -10.42 -5.46 0.09
C ILE A 24 -10.40 -6.92 0.56
N GLU A 25 -10.44 -7.16 1.87
CA GLU A 25 -10.58 -8.51 2.43
C GLU A 25 -11.91 -9.17 2.03
N GLY A 26 -12.96 -8.38 1.79
CA GLY A 26 -14.24 -8.82 1.26
C GLY A 26 -14.26 -9.07 -0.25
N GLY A 27 -13.16 -8.84 -0.97
CA GLY A 27 -13.04 -9.05 -2.42
C GLY A 27 -13.20 -7.80 -3.29
N ALA A 28 -13.17 -6.61 -2.70
CA ALA A 28 -13.13 -5.36 -3.47
C ALA A 28 -11.77 -5.17 -4.15
N ASP A 29 -11.78 -4.47 -5.30
CA ASP A 29 -10.55 -4.23 -6.05
C ASP A 29 -9.73 -3.09 -5.43
N PHE A 30 -8.53 -3.41 -4.96
CA PHE A 30 -7.59 -2.44 -4.38
C PHE A 30 -7.32 -1.28 -5.32
N ALA A 31 -7.22 -1.52 -6.64
CA ALA A 31 -6.90 -0.47 -7.59
C ALA A 31 -8.05 0.54 -7.73
N GLU A 32 -9.31 0.08 -7.66
CA GLU A 32 -10.48 0.96 -7.69
C GLU A 32 -10.57 1.80 -6.41
N ILE A 33 -10.37 1.16 -5.25
CA ILE A 33 -10.32 1.86 -3.98
C ILE A 33 -9.18 2.89 -3.96
N ALA A 34 -8.00 2.51 -4.44
CA ALA A 34 -6.87 3.42 -4.52
C ALA A 34 -7.15 4.62 -5.43
N LYS A 35 -7.84 4.44 -6.56
CA LYS A 35 -8.23 5.55 -7.42
C LYS A 35 -9.24 6.49 -6.76
N ALA A 36 -10.18 5.94 -5.99
CA ALA A 36 -11.25 6.70 -5.36
C ALA A 36 -10.80 7.41 -4.07
N HIS A 37 -9.95 6.76 -3.26
CA HIS A 37 -9.64 7.21 -1.89
C HIS A 37 -8.17 7.59 -1.66
N SER A 38 -7.23 7.17 -2.51
CA SER A 38 -5.82 7.49 -2.28
C SER A 38 -5.56 8.98 -2.52
N GLN A 39 -4.97 9.62 -1.51
CA GLN A 39 -4.53 11.02 -1.58
C GLN A 39 -3.18 11.16 -2.31
N CYS A 40 -2.49 10.07 -2.62
CA CYS A 40 -1.26 10.10 -3.40
C CYS A 40 -1.57 10.23 -4.89
N PRO A 41 -0.72 10.92 -5.68
CA PRO A 41 -0.85 10.97 -7.14
C PRO A 41 -0.78 9.57 -7.79
N SER A 42 -0.12 8.62 -7.13
CA SER A 42 -0.08 7.19 -7.47
C SER A 42 -1.47 6.53 -7.44
N GLY A 43 -2.44 7.11 -6.71
CA GLY A 43 -3.83 6.67 -6.68
C GLY A 43 -4.46 6.55 -8.06
N ARG A 44 -4.13 7.46 -8.98
CA ARG A 44 -4.60 7.40 -10.38
C ARG A 44 -4.17 6.12 -11.13
N ARG A 45 -3.08 5.48 -10.69
CA ARG A 45 -2.60 4.19 -11.22
C ARG A 45 -3.01 3.00 -10.32
N GLY A 46 -4.07 3.16 -9.53
CA GLY A 46 -4.48 2.13 -8.58
C GLY A 46 -3.51 1.95 -7.42
N GLY A 47 -2.75 2.99 -7.08
CA GLY A 47 -1.77 2.95 -5.99
C GLY A 47 -0.45 2.29 -6.35
N ASP A 48 -0.24 1.86 -7.60
CA ASP A 48 1.01 1.22 -8.03
C ASP A 48 2.20 2.18 -7.90
N LEU A 49 3.20 1.78 -7.10
CA LEU A 49 4.45 2.50 -6.93
C LEU A 49 5.54 2.01 -7.90
N GLY A 50 5.28 0.92 -8.63
CA GLY A 50 6.28 0.26 -9.47
C GLY A 50 7.30 -0.52 -8.64
N GLU A 51 8.43 -0.85 -9.26
CA GLU A 51 9.53 -1.56 -8.61
C GLU A 51 10.47 -0.58 -7.91
N PHE A 52 10.71 -0.79 -6.63
CA PHE A 52 11.64 0.00 -5.82
C PHE A 52 12.58 -0.93 -5.04
N GLY A 53 13.75 -0.38 -4.70
CA GLY A 53 14.74 -1.07 -3.86
C GLY A 53 14.60 -0.72 -2.38
N PRO A 54 15.29 -1.47 -1.50
CA PRO A 54 15.35 -1.17 -0.08
C PRO A 54 15.94 0.23 0.16
N GLY A 55 15.29 1.01 1.02
CA GLY A 55 15.70 2.38 1.38
C GLY A 55 15.27 3.48 0.41
N GLN A 56 14.44 3.17 -0.59
CA GLN A 56 13.85 4.19 -1.48
C GLN A 56 12.53 4.76 -0.95
N MET A 57 11.87 4.05 -0.03
CA MET A 57 10.60 4.45 0.59
C MET A 57 10.79 4.74 2.08
N VAL A 58 9.73 5.22 2.75
CA VAL A 58 9.76 5.44 4.21
C VAL A 58 10.10 4.15 4.95
N PRO A 59 10.83 4.21 6.08
CA PRO A 59 11.34 3.02 6.75
C PRO A 59 10.23 2.06 7.19
N GLU A 60 9.08 2.57 7.63
CA GLU A 60 7.92 1.71 7.95
C GLU A 60 7.42 0.93 6.72
N PHE A 61 7.44 1.56 5.55
CA PHE A 61 7.01 0.96 4.29
C PHE A 61 8.01 -0.10 3.82
N ASP A 62 9.30 0.22 3.87
CA ASP A 62 10.37 -0.69 3.48
C ASP A 62 10.34 -1.96 4.34
N GLN A 63 10.27 -1.81 5.67
CA GLN A 63 10.16 -2.94 6.58
C GLN A 63 8.96 -3.82 6.25
N VAL A 64 7.80 -3.23 6.01
CA VAL A 64 6.59 -3.99 5.68
C VAL A 64 6.75 -4.72 4.35
N VAL A 65 7.21 -4.06 3.29
CA VAL A 65 7.33 -4.68 1.97
C VAL A 65 8.37 -5.81 1.95
N PHE A 66 9.49 -5.64 2.66
CA PHE A 66 10.53 -6.67 2.71
C PHE A 66 10.25 -7.75 3.76
N SER A 67 9.44 -7.47 4.79
CA SER A 67 9.02 -8.45 5.80
C SER A 67 7.75 -9.21 5.44
N ALA A 68 6.90 -8.65 4.58
CA ALA A 68 5.63 -9.26 4.19
C ALA A 68 5.78 -10.29 3.07
N ASP A 69 4.80 -11.19 3.02
CA ASP A 69 4.61 -12.08 1.88
C ASP A 69 3.99 -11.36 0.69
N VAL A 70 4.46 -11.74 -0.50
CA VAL A 70 3.91 -11.28 -1.77
C VAL A 70 2.46 -11.75 -1.88
N GLY A 71 1.55 -10.85 -2.26
CA GLY A 71 0.11 -11.06 -2.33
C GLY A 71 -0.62 -10.77 -1.02
N THR A 72 0.09 -10.37 0.04
CA THR A 72 -0.54 -10.05 1.32
C THR A 72 -0.80 -8.55 1.46
N LEU A 73 -2.03 -8.22 1.84
CA LEU A 73 -2.41 -6.86 2.23
C LEU A 73 -1.82 -6.54 3.60
N GLN A 74 -1.01 -5.49 3.67
CA GLN A 74 -0.35 -5.03 4.87
C GLN A 74 -0.84 -3.63 5.26
N GLY A 75 -1.22 -3.50 6.53
CA GLY A 75 -1.66 -2.24 7.11
C GLY A 75 -2.80 -2.42 8.10
N PRO A 76 -3.28 -1.31 8.71
CA PRO A 76 -2.94 0.09 8.39
C PRO A 76 -1.59 0.56 8.98
N VAL A 77 -0.68 1.05 8.13
CA VAL A 77 0.61 1.61 8.54
C VAL A 77 0.46 3.11 8.75
N LYS A 78 0.62 3.57 9.99
CA LYS A 78 0.59 5.00 10.31
C LYS A 78 1.94 5.63 9.99
N THR A 79 1.95 6.67 9.17
CA THR A 79 3.11 7.51 8.88
C THR A 79 2.77 8.98 9.20
N GLN A 80 3.74 9.87 9.00
CA GLN A 80 3.54 11.32 9.10
C GLN A 80 2.53 11.89 8.10
N PHE A 81 2.23 11.17 7.00
CA PHE A 81 1.29 11.62 5.97
C PHE A 81 -0.15 11.14 6.21
N GLY A 82 -0.35 10.18 7.13
CA GLY A 82 -1.64 9.56 7.39
C GLY A 82 -1.51 8.05 7.55
N TYR A 83 -2.51 7.31 7.09
CA TYR A 83 -2.52 5.85 7.13
C TYR A 83 -2.33 5.28 5.74
N HIS A 84 -1.49 4.25 5.66
CA HIS A 84 -1.16 3.55 4.43
C HIS A 84 -1.60 2.09 4.49
N LEU A 85 -2.33 1.66 3.47
CA LEU A 85 -2.44 0.24 3.13
C LEU A 85 -1.44 -0.06 2.03
N LEU A 86 -0.73 -1.17 2.18
CA LEU A 86 0.27 -1.64 1.25
C LEU A 86 -0.13 -3.04 0.78
N GLU A 87 0.20 -3.37 -0.45
CA GLU A 87 0.11 -4.74 -0.92
C GLU A 87 1.33 -5.01 -1.79
N VAL A 88 2.08 -6.05 -1.42
CA VAL A 88 3.28 -6.44 -2.17
C VAL A 88 2.84 -7.31 -3.34
N THR A 89 3.02 -6.84 -4.56
CA THR A 89 2.60 -7.58 -5.77
C THR A 89 3.72 -8.46 -6.32
N ASN A 90 4.98 -8.09 -6.11
CA ASN A 90 6.13 -8.89 -6.54
C ASN A 90 7.36 -8.62 -5.68
N ARG A 91 8.26 -9.60 -5.56
CA ARG A 91 9.58 -9.44 -4.92
C ARG A 91 10.62 -10.28 -5.68
N SER A 92 11.74 -9.67 -6.05
CA SER A 92 12.84 -10.25 -6.84
C SER A 92 14.22 -9.93 -6.30
#